data_AF-A0A2K6P1J0-F1
#
_entry.id   AF-A0A2K6P1J0-F1
#
_cell.length_a   1.000
_cell.length_b   1.000
_cell.length_c   1.000
_cell.angle_alpha   90.00
_cell.angle_beta   90.00
_cell.angle_gamma   90.00
#
_symmetry.space_group_name_H-M   'P 1'
#
loop_
_entity.id
_entity.type
_entity.pdbx_description
1 polymer ?
#
loop_
_entity_poly.entity_id
_entity_poly.type
_entity_poly.pdbx_seq_one_letter_code
_entity_poly.pdbx_strand_id
1 'polypeptide(L)'
;MSFRDLRNFTEMMRALGYPRHISMENFCTPNFGLVSEVLLWLVKRYEPQTDIPPDVDTEQDRVFFIKAVAQFMATKAHIKLNTKKLYQADGYAVKELLKITSVLYNAMKTKGMEGSEIVEEDVNKFKFDLGSKIADLKAARQLASEITSKGASLYDLLGMEVELREMRTEAIARPLEINETEKVMRIAIKEILTQVQKTKDLLNNVASDEANLEAKIEKRKLELERNQKRLETLQSVRPCFMDEYEKTEEELQKQYDIYLEKFQNLTYLEQQLEEYHRMEQERFEEAKNTLCLIQNKLKEEEKRLLKSGRRPGKRIVGMMQGGDSDDNEDSEESEIDMEDGDEEEEDDLEDESISLSPSKPNRRVRKPEPLDESDNDF
;
A
#
# COMPACT_ATOMS: atom_id res chain seq x y z
N MET A 1 -14.45 2.27 9.38
CA MET A 1 -15.88 1.98 9.67
C MET A 1 -16.66 2.09 8.36
N SER A 2 -17.69 1.27 8.10
CA SER A 2 -18.57 1.49 6.93
C SER A 2 -19.69 2.46 7.33
N PHE A 3 -19.97 3.47 6.50
CA PHE A 3 -21.09 4.41 6.68
C PHE A 3 -22.43 3.68 6.92
N ARG A 4 -22.59 2.52 6.27
CA ARG A 4 -23.75 1.63 6.43
C ARG A 4 -23.89 1.10 7.86
N ASP A 5 -22.79 0.73 8.51
CA ASP A 5 -22.81 0.17 9.86
C ASP A 5 -23.31 1.23 10.87
N LEU A 6 -22.83 2.47 10.75
CA LEU A 6 -23.23 3.55 11.66
C LEU A 6 -24.69 3.94 11.48
N ARG A 7 -25.14 4.03 10.23
CA ARG A 7 -26.54 4.30 9.92
C ARG A 7 -27.46 3.21 10.47
N ASN A 8 -27.13 1.95 10.23
CA ASN A 8 -27.90 0.82 10.76
C ASN A 8 -27.95 0.85 12.29
N PHE A 9 -26.81 1.13 12.94
CA PHE A 9 -26.73 1.21 14.39
C PHE A 9 -27.63 2.31 14.96
N THR A 10 -27.57 3.53 14.41
CA THR A 10 -28.40 4.66 14.86
C THR A 10 -29.89 4.40 14.66
N GLU A 11 -30.29 3.82 13.52
CA GLU A 11 -31.67 3.44 13.24
C GLU A 11 -32.17 2.34 14.20
N MET A 12 -31.37 1.30 14.45
CA MET A 12 -31.73 0.21 15.37
C MET A 12 -31.83 0.67 16.83
N MET A 13 -30.91 1.54 17.28
CA MET A 13 -30.96 2.11 18.63
C MET A 13 -32.20 2.98 18.84
N ARG A 14 -32.58 3.77 17.83
CA ARG A 14 -33.82 4.56 17.87
C ARG A 14 -35.04 3.64 17.97
N ALA A 15 -35.09 2.59 17.16
CA ALA A 15 -36.21 1.66 17.18
C ALA A 15 -36.31 0.86 18.50
N LEU A 16 -35.17 0.52 19.12
CA LEU A 16 -35.14 -0.09 20.46
C LEU A 16 -35.56 0.89 21.57
N GLY A 17 -35.77 2.17 21.27
CA GLY A 17 -36.19 3.18 22.23
C GLY A 17 -35.06 3.72 23.11
N TYR A 18 -33.83 3.77 22.58
CA TYR A 18 -32.73 4.43 23.27
C TYR A 18 -33.03 5.94 23.42
N PRO A 19 -32.97 6.52 24.64
CA PRO A 19 -33.51 7.85 24.93
C PRO A 19 -32.69 9.01 24.35
N ARG A 20 -31.39 8.80 24.10
CA ARG A 20 -30.49 9.85 23.62
C ARG A 20 -30.33 9.77 22.09
N HIS A 21 -30.36 10.91 21.41
CA HIS A 21 -30.11 10.95 19.97
C HIS A 21 -28.62 10.66 19.68
N ILE A 22 -28.36 9.63 18.87
CA ILE A 22 -27.02 9.28 18.39
C ILE A 22 -26.86 9.83 16.96
N SER A 23 -25.94 10.79 16.79
CA SER A 23 -25.55 11.32 15.48
C SER A 23 -24.44 10.49 14.84
N MET A 24 -24.32 10.58 13.52
CA MET A 24 -23.22 9.99 12.74
C MET A 24 -21.86 10.62 13.14
N GLU A 25 -21.84 11.86 13.58
CA GLU A 25 -20.60 12.55 13.97
C GLU A 25 -20.04 12.08 15.32
N ASN A 26 -20.87 11.45 16.17
CA ASN A 26 -20.46 11.08 17.53
C ASN A 26 -19.39 9.98 17.60
N PHE A 27 -19.13 9.28 16.49
CA PHE A 27 -18.11 8.24 16.38
C PHE A 27 -16.98 8.58 15.39
N CYS A 28 -16.98 9.81 14.85
CA CYS A 28 -15.87 10.32 14.03
C CYS A 28 -14.63 10.57 14.90
N THR A 29 -14.83 10.90 16.18
CA THR A 29 -13.79 10.99 17.21
C THR A 29 -14.11 10.03 18.36
N PRO A 30 -13.09 9.57 19.13
CA PRO A 30 -13.31 8.73 20.29
C PRO A 30 -14.25 9.35 21.33
N ASN A 31 -15.37 8.69 21.62
CA ASN A 31 -16.37 9.15 22.57
C ASN A 31 -16.75 8.03 23.56
N PHE A 32 -15.88 7.82 24.55
CA PHE A 32 -16.06 6.74 25.53
C PHE A 32 -17.30 6.95 26.40
N GLY A 33 -17.63 8.20 26.74
CA GLY A 33 -18.83 8.52 27.52
C GLY A 33 -20.09 7.98 26.84
N LEU A 34 -20.26 8.25 25.55
CA LEU A 34 -21.39 7.72 24.79
C LEU A 34 -21.36 6.18 24.68
N VAL A 35 -20.20 5.58 24.42
CA VAL A 35 -20.08 4.12 24.32
C VAL A 35 -20.42 3.43 25.63
N SER A 36 -19.95 3.95 26.76
CA SER A 36 -20.25 3.40 28.09
C SER A 36 -21.73 3.51 28.44
N GLU A 37 -22.35 4.65 28.17
CA GLU A 37 -23.79 4.87 28.36
C GLU A 37 -24.63 3.89 27.53
N VAL A 38 -24.29 3.76 26.24
CA VAL A 38 -24.94 2.83 25.31
C VAL A 38 -24.77 1.38 25.76
N LEU A 39 -23.55 0.97 26.13
CA LEU A 39 -23.29 -0.40 26.58
C LEU A 39 -24.07 -0.73 27.85
N LEU A 40 -24.06 0.17 28.83
CA LEU A 40 -24.81 -0.02 30.07
C LEU A 40 -26.30 -0.14 29.79
N TRP A 41 -26.83 0.70 28.90
CA TRP A 41 -28.23 0.65 28.49
C TRP A 41 -28.58 -0.68 27.79
N LEU A 42 -27.74 -1.13 26.85
CA LEU A 42 -27.95 -2.40 26.13
C LEU A 42 -27.90 -3.60 27.08
N VAL A 43 -26.97 -3.62 28.04
CA VAL A 43 -26.89 -4.70 29.03
C VAL A 43 -28.11 -4.70 29.95
N LYS A 44 -28.55 -3.54 30.45
CA LYS A 44 -29.78 -3.44 31.27
C LYS A 44 -31.04 -3.83 30.49
N ARG A 45 -31.06 -3.58 29.17
CA ARG A 45 -32.14 -4.03 28.26
C ARG A 45 -32.15 -5.56 28.11
N TYR A 46 -30.99 -6.20 28.18
CA TYR A 46 -30.84 -7.65 28.10
C TYR A 46 -31.21 -8.33 29.43
N GLU A 47 -30.70 -7.82 30.56
CA GLU A 47 -30.99 -8.34 31.90
C GLU A 47 -31.08 -7.19 32.92
N PRO A 48 -32.30 -6.83 33.40
CA PRO A 48 -32.51 -5.65 34.24
C PRO A 48 -31.82 -5.67 35.60
N GLN A 49 -31.50 -6.85 36.14
CA GLN A 49 -30.88 -7.06 37.47
C GLN A 49 -29.34 -7.05 37.41
N THR A 50 -28.77 -6.67 36.26
CA THR A 50 -27.31 -6.68 36.09
C THR A 50 -26.63 -5.58 36.89
N ASP A 51 -25.72 -5.98 37.77
CA ASP A 51 -24.91 -5.07 38.59
C ASP A 51 -23.54 -4.84 37.93
N ILE A 52 -23.51 -3.89 36.98
CA ILE A 52 -22.27 -3.38 36.38
C ILE A 52 -22.04 -1.96 36.92
N PRO A 53 -20.89 -1.69 37.56
CA PRO A 53 -20.58 -0.36 38.07
C PRO A 53 -20.65 0.68 36.95
N PRO A 54 -21.42 1.78 37.11
CA PRO A 54 -21.58 2.79 36.07
C PRO A 54 -20.41 3.77 35.99
N ASP A 55 -19.53 3.79 37.00
CA ASP A 55 -18.46 4.78 37.12
C ASP A 55 -17.36 4.51 36.09
N VAL A 56 -17.03 5.53 35.31
CA VAL A 56 -16.08 5.48 34.18
C VAL A 56 -15.15 6.71 34.15
N ASP A 57 -15.01 7.36 35.30
CA ASP A 57 -14.28 8.63 35.43
C ASP A 57 -12.76 8.42 35.31
N THR A 58 -12.22 7.34 35.88
CA THR A 58 -10.80 7.00 35.77
C THR A 58 -10.54 5.97 34.66
N GLU A 59 -9.32 5.95 34.14
CA GLU A 59 -8.91 4.94 33.14
C GLU A 59 -9.04 3.51 33.66
N GLN A 60 -8.77 3.29 34.95
CA GLN A 60 -8.90 2.00 35.60
C GLN A 60 -10.37 1.55 35.64
N ASP A 61 -11.28 2.46 35.96
CA ASP A 61 -12.71 2.18 36.00
C ASP A 61 -13.26 1.87 34.60
N ARG A 62 -12.80 2.60 33.57
CA ARG A 62 -13.16 2.30 32.17
C ARG A 62 -12.73 0.91 31.73
N VAL A 63 -11.53 0.48 32.10
CA VAL A 63 -11.03 -0.86 31.79
C VAL A 63 -11.83 -1.92 32.54
N PHE A 64 -12.14 -1.67 33.82
CA PHE A 64 -12.99 -2.57 34.62
C PHE A 64 -14.39 -2.69 34.02
N PHE A 65 -15.03 -1.58 33.69
CA PHE A 65 -16.33 -1.50 33.04
C PHE A 65 -16.39 -2.33 31.75
N ILE A 66 -15.44 -2.12 30.83
CA ILE A 66 -15.40 -2.86 29.56
C ILE A 66 -15.20 -4.37 29.78
N LYS A 67 -14.37 -4.76 30.75
CA LYS A 67 -14.18 -6.18 31.10
C LYS A 67 -15.47 -6.79 31.65
N ALA A 68 -16.15 -6.09 32.55
CA ALA A 68 -17.41 -6.54 33.15
C ALA A 68 -18.49 -6.73 32.08
N VAL A 69 -18.68 -5.75 31.19
CA VAL A 69 -19.63 -5.83 30.07
C VAL A 69 -19.29 -6.97 29.11
N ALA A 70 -18.02 -7.11 28.73
CA ALA A 70 -17.62 -8.18 27.81
C ALA A 70 -17.78 -9.57 28.41
N GLN A 71 -17.46 -9.74 29.70
CA GLN A 71 -17.66 -11.00 30.43
C GLN A 71 -19.14 -11.33 30.56
N PHE A 72 -19.98 -10.35 30.91
CA PHE A 72 -21.43 -10.51 30.99
C PHE A 72 -21.99 -10.98 29.64
N MET A 73 -21.69 -10.27 28.55
CA MET A 73 -22.22 -10.58 27.22
C MET A 73 -21.72 -11.94 26.70
N ALA A 74 -20.49 -12.33 27.02
CA ALA A 74 -19.96 -13.64 26.63
C ALA A 74 -20.59 -14.81 27.39
N THR A 75 -20.89 -14.63 28.68
CA THR A 75 -21.41 -15.70 29.55
C THR A 75 -22.93 -15.82 29.52
N LYS A 76 -23.65 -14.71 29.42
CA LYS A 76 -25.13 -14.67 29.48
C LYS A 76 -25.77 -14.61 28.10
N ALA A 77 -25.22 -13.81 27.20
CA ALA A 77 -25.76 -13.64 25.85
C ALA A 77 -25.03 -14.48 24.79
N HIS A 78 -23.93 -15.16 25.16
CA HIS A 78 -23.04 -15.86 24.23
C HIS A 78 -22.50 -14.98 23.09
N ILE A 79 -22.39 -13.67 23.31
CA ILE A 79 -21.86 -12.70 22.35
C ILE A 79 -20.43 -12.34 22.74
N LYS A 80 -19.47 -12.68 21.87
CA LYS A 80 -18.05 -12.31 22.05
C LYS A 80 -17.79 -10.90 21.52
N LEU A 81 -17.39 -10.01 22.42
CA LEU A 81 -17.05 -8.61 22.12
C LEU A 81 -15.54 -8.38 22.15
N ASN A 82 -15.06 -7.51 21.27
CA ASN A 82 -13.67 -7.07 21.29
C ASN A 82 -13.49 -5.85 22.22
N THR A 83 -12.89 -6.08 23.38
CA THR A 83 -12.69 -5.06 24.42
C THR A 83 -11.80 -3.89 23.97
N LYS A 84 -10.80 -4.13 23.11
CA LYS A 84 -9.93 -3.06 22.59
C LYS A 84 -10.71 -2.10 21.70
N LYS A 85 -11.57 -2.63 20.82
CA LYS A 85 -12.40 -1.81 19.92
C LYS A 85 -13.48 -1.03 20.67
N LEU A 86 -14.05 -1.62 21.71
CA LEU A 86 -15.00 -0.91 22.58
C LEU A 86 -14.30 0.24 23.34
N TYR A 87 -13.08 0.02 23.83
CA TYR A 87 -12.31 1.04 24.54
C TYR A 87 -11.83 2.19 23.63
N GLN A 88 -11.50 1.90 22.37
CA GLN A 88 -11.17 2.92 21.36
C GLN A 88 -12.32 3.93 21.16
N ALA A 89 -13.56 3.50 21.40
CA ALA A 89 -14.75 4.33 21.42
C ALA A 89 -15.00 5.19 20.16
N ASP A 90 -14.48 4.76 19.03
CA ASP A 90 -14.61 5.39 17.72
C ASP A 90 -15.52 4.55 16.81
N GLY A 91 -15.47 4.76 15.50
CA GLY A 91 -16.23 3.99 14.53
C GLY A 91 -16.00 2.46 14.56
N TYR A 92 -14.91 1.96 15.17
CA TYR A 92 -14.71 0.53 15.36
C TYR A 92 -15.51 -0.03 16.53
N ALA A 93 -15.82 0.77 17.55
CA ALA A 93 -16.68 0.38 18.66
C ALA A 93 -18.10 0.04 18.18
N VAL A 94 -18.61 0.78 17.18
CA VAL A 94 -19.96 0.60 16.61
C VAL A 94 -20.16 -0.80 16.05
N LYS A 95 -19.12 -1.41 15.46
CA LYS A 95 -19.20 -2.80 14.98
C LYS A 95 -19.43 -3.81 16.10
N GLU A 96 -18.89 -3.52 17.29
CA GLU A 96 -19.08 -4.36 18.47
C GLU A 96 -20.45 -4.07 19.12
N LEU A 97 -20.87 -2.81 19.17
CA LEU A 97 -22.21 -2.40 19.64
C LEU A 97 -23.34 -3.01 18.79
N LEU A 98 -23.14 -3.09 17.46
CA LEU A 98 -24.09 -3.69 16.53
C LEU A 98 -24.34 -5.17 16.80
N LYS A 99 -23.38 -5.92 17.35
CA LYS A 99 -23.57 -7.34 17.67
C LYS A 99 -24.67 -7.52 18.71
N ILE A 100 -24.69 -6.66 19.72
CA ILE A 100 -25.69 -6.67 20.78
C ILE A 100 -27.01 -6.11 20.26
N THR A 101 -26.93 -4.95 19.60
CA THR A 101 -28.08 -4.19 19.11
C THR A 101 -28.90 -5.01 18.09
N SER A 102 -28.24 -5.72 17.16
CA SER A 102 -28.91 -6.53 16.15
C SER A 102 -29.70 -7.69 16.77
N VAL A 103 -29.16 -8.33 17.80
CA VAL A 103 -29.84 -9.43 18.51
C VAL A 103 -31.11 -8.91 19.20
N LEU A 104 -30.99 -7.80 19.94
CA LEU A 104 -32.13 -7.16 20.61
C LEU A 104 -33.18 -6.66 19.61
N TYR A 105 -32.74 -6.04 18.53
CA TYR A 105 -33.61 -5.49 17.49
C TYR A 105 -34.38 -6.58 16.75
N ASN A 106 -33.73 -7.70 16.43
CA ASN A 106 -34.38 -8.85 15.80
C ASN A 106 -35.40 -9.49 16.74
N ALA A 107 -35.07 -9.63 18.03
CA ALA A 107 -36.01 -10.13 19.04
C ALA A 107 -37.22 -9.19 19.26
N MET A 108 -37.03 -7.88 19.09
CA MET A 108 -38.13 -6.92 19.13
C MET A 108 -39.03 -7.04 17.90
N LYS A 109 -38.45 -7.21 16.70
CA LYS A 109 -39.22 -7.42 15.46
C LYS A 109 -40.07 -8.69 15.49
N THR A 110 -39.59 -9.77 16.09
CA THR A 110 -40.37 -11.01 16.20
C THR A 110 -41.55 -10.87 17.16
N LYS A 111 -41.47 -10.01 18.18
CA LYS A 111 -42.60 -9.66 19.06
C LYS A 111 -43.55 -8.60 18.48
N GLY A 112 -43.04 -7.72 17.60
CA GLY A 112 -43.82 -6.63 16.99
C GLY A 112 -44.71 -7.04 15.81
N MET A 113 -44.68 -8.32 15.40
CA MET A 113 -45.48 -8.83 14.29
C MET A 113 -46.94 -9.17 14.68
N GLU A 114 -47.31 -9.02 15.96
CA GLU A 114 -48.67 -9.33 16.45
C GLU A 114 -49.57 -8.10 16.67
N GLY A 115 -49.10 -6.87 16.40
CA GLY A 115 -49.94 -5.71 16.68
C GLY A 115 -49.43 -4.37 16.14
N SER A 116 -49.46 -4.19 14.83
CA SER A 116 -49.72 -2.86 14.24
C SER A 116 -50.13 -3.01 12.78
N GLU A 117 -51.02 -2.11 12.42
CA GLU A 117 -51.86 -2.09 11.24
C GLU A 117 -51.09 -2.18 9.92
N ILE A 118 -51.81 -2.69 8.92
CA ILE A 118 -51.44 -2.68 7.51
C ILE A 118 -51.25 -1.23 7.08
N VAL A 119 -50.03 -0.72 7.24
CA VAL A 119 -49.58 0.43 6.46
C VAL A 119 -49.10 -0.14 5.14
N GLU A 120 -49.81 0.22 4.08
CA GLU A 120 -49.43 0.01 2.69
C GLU A 120 -48.05 0.65 2.43
N GLU A 121 -46.97 -0.05 2.75
CA GLU A 121 -45.65 0.26 2.21
C GLU A 121 -45.49 -0.46 0.86
N ASP A 122 -45.91 0.26 -0.18
CA ASP A 122 -45.15 0.47 -1.40
C ASP A 122 -44.51 -0.79 -2.02
N VAL A 123 -45.27 -1.40 -2.94
CA VAL A 123 -44.90 -2.55 -3.79
C VAL A 123 -43.59 -2.33 -4.58
N ASN A 124 -43.05 -1.11 -4.60
CA ASN A 124 -41.79 -0.77 -5.27
C ASN A 124 -40.50 -0.96 -4.45
N LYS A 125 -40.55 -1.43 -3.19
CA LYS A 125 -39.32 -1.85 -2.45
C LYS A 125 -38.85 -3.28 -2.76
N PHE A 126 -39.52 -4.02 -3.64
CA PHE A 126 -39.12 -5.37 -4.08
C PHE A 126 -38.02 -5.41 -5.15
N LYS A 127 -37.16 -4.39 -5.24
CA LYS A 127 -35.98 -4.44 -6.08
C LYS A 127 -34.75 -4.82 -5.26
N PHE A 128 -34.36 -6.09 -5.45
CA PHE A 128 -33.05 -6.67 -5.19
C PHE A 128 -32.65 -6.91 -3.72
N ASP A 129 -33.22 -7.97 -3.14
CA ASP A 129 -32.45 -8.81 -2.21
C ASP A 129 -32.51 -10.29 -2.63
N LEU A 130 -32.33 -10.52 -3.95
CA LEU A 130 -32.21 -11.88 -4.50
C LEU A 130 -30.93 -12.55 -3.98
N GLY A 131 -29.88 -11.76 -3.69
CA GLY A 131 -28.62 -12.24 -3.15
C GLY A 131 -28.74 -12.91 -1.77
N SER A 132 -29.53 -12.34 -0.86
CA SER A 132 -29.73 -12.92 0.47
C SER A 132 -30.55 -14.21 0.43
N LYS A 133 -31.57 -14.28 -0.44
CA LYS A 133 -32.43 -15.46 -0.61
C LYS A 133 -31.86 -16.53 -1.55
N ILE A 134 -30.84 -16.22 -2.35
CA ILE A 134 -30.18 -17.19 -3.22
C ILE A 134 -29.52 -18.30 -2.39
N ALA A 135 -29.00 -17.98 -1.20
CA ALA A 135 -28.46 -18.97 -0.29
C ALA A 135 -29.55 -19.94 0.19
N ASP A 136 -30.70 -19.40 0.60
CA ASP A 136 -31.86 -20.19 1.02
C ASP A 136 -32.43 -21.04 -0.12
N LEU A 137 -32.43 -20.51 -1.34
CA LEU A 137 -32.92 -21.22 -2.53
C LEU A 137 -31.97 -22.35 -2.96
N LYS A 138 -30.65 -22.13 -2.80
CA LYS A 138 -29.64 -23.19 -2.95
C LYS A 138 -29.79 -24.26 -1.88
N ALA A 139 -29.98 -23.87 -0.62
CA ALA A 139 -30.22 -24.79 0.49
C ALA A 139 -31.50 -25.61 0.28
N ALA A 140 -32.59 -24.97 -0.16
CA ALA A 140 -33.84 -25.65 -0.46
C ALA A 140 -33.72 -26.67 -1.60
N ARG A 141 -32.97 -26.34 -2.68
CA ARG A 141 -32.69 -27.30 -3.76
C ARG A 141 -31.81 -28.46 -3.29
N GLN A 142 -30.81 -28.18 -2.46
CA GLN A 142 -29.96 -29.20 -1.87
C GLN A 142 -30.77 -30.15 -0.99
N LEU A 143 -31.62 -29.61 -0.12
CA LEU A 143 -32.52 -30.39 0.74
C LEU A 143 -33.53 -31.20 -0.08
N ALA A 144 -34.09 -30.65 -1.16
CA ALA A 144 -34.98 -31.41 -2.04
C ALA A 144 -34.27 -32.59 -2.73
N SER A 145 -33.01 -32.38 -3.15
CA SER A 145 -32.16 -33.45 -3.69
C SER A 145 -31.85 -34.51 -2.63
N GLU A 146 -31.53 -34.09 -1.40
CA GLU A 146 -31.30 -35.00 -0.27
C GLU A 146 -32.55 -35.78 0.10
N ILE A 147 -33.74 -35.16 0.13
CA ILE A 147 -35.01 -35.87 0.35
C ILE A 147 -35.20 -36.96 -0.70
N THR A 148 -34.93 -36.65 -1.97
CA THR A 148 -35.06 -37.62 -3.06
C THR A 148 -34.04 -38.76 -2.91
N SER A 149 -32.78 -38.44 -2.61
CA SER A 149 -31.71 -39.42 -2.39
C SER A 149 -31.97 -40.30 -1.15
N LYS A 150 -32.38 -39.70 -0.04
CA LYS A 150 -32.73 -40.42 1.20
C LYS A 150 -34.00 -41.23 1.01
N GLY A 151 -34.98 -40.74 0.25
CA GLY A 151 -36.18 -41.48 -0.12
C GLY A 151 -35.86 -42.72 -0.94
N ALA A 152 -34.99 -42.61 -1.94
CA ALA A 152 -34.50 -43.75 -2.72
C ALA A 152 -33.73 -44.75 -1.84
N SER A 153 -32.78 -44.27 -1.03
CA SER A 153 -32.04 -45.12 -0.10
C SER A 153 -32.96 -45.82 0.91
N LEU A 154 -33.99 -45.13 1.41
CA LEU A 154 -34.96 -45.72 2.31
C LEU A 154 -35.82 -46.78 1.60
N TYR A 155 -36.25 -46.53 0.37
CA TYR A 155 -36.99 -47.51 -0.43
C TYR A 155 -36.16 -48.79 -0.64
N ASP A 156 -34.89 -48.65 -1.02
CA ASP A 156 -34.00 -49.79 -1.21
C ASP A 156 -33.77 -50.56 0.10
N LEU A 157 -33.50 -49.85 1.20
CA LEU A 157 -33.31 -50.46 2.52
C LEU A 157 -34.58 -51.17 3.03
N LEU A 158 -35.76 -50.59 2.82
CA LEU A 158 -37.04 -51.22 3.16
C LEU A 158 -37.32 -52.43 2.27
N GLY A 159 -36.90 -52.39 1.00
CA GLY A 159 -36.98 -53.55 0.10
C GLY A 159 -36.14 -54.72 0.59
N MET A 160 -34.99 -54.45 1.21
CA MET A 160 -34.12 -55.45 1.82
C MET A 160 -34.55 -55.87 3.23
N GLU A 161 -35.57 -55.25 3.83
CA GLU A 161 -35.93 -55.47 5.24
C GLU A 161 -36.28 -56.93 5.55
N VAL A 162 -36.88 -57.67 4.61
CA VAL A 162 -37.21 -59.08 4.81
C VAL A 162 -35.94 -59.92 5.02
N GLU A 163 -34.94 -59.74 4.15
CA GLU A 163 -33.64 -60.41 4.23
C GLU A 163 -32.84 -59.92 5.45
N LEU A 164 -32.79 -58.60 5.67
CA LEU A 164 -32.10 -57.99 6.80
C LEU A 164 -32.70 -58.44 8.14
N ARG A 165 -34.02 -58.65 8.20
CA ARG A 165 -34.70 -59.15 9.40
C ARG A 165 -34.35 -60.59 9.68
N GLU A 166 -34.27 -61.44 8.67
CA GLU A 166 -33.82 -62.82 8.83
C GLU A 166 -32.37 -62.86 9.32
N MET A 167 -31.45 -62.17 8.63
CA MET A 167 -30.04 -62.07 9.03
C MET A 167 -29.86 -61.48 10.43
N ARG A 168 -30.63 -60.45 10.79
CA ARG A 168 -30.60 -59.87 12.14
C ARG A 168 -31.10 -60.85 13.19
N THR A 169 -32.15 -61.60 12.91
CA THR A 169 -32.67 -62.61 13.83
C THR A 169 -31.67 -63.74 14.02
N GLU A 170 -31.02 -64.18 12.93
CA GLU A 170 -29.95 -65.17 12.95
C GLU A 170 -28.72 -64.66 13.73
N ALA A 171 -28.29 -63.42 13.49
CA ALA A 171 -27.16 -62.80 14.19
C ALA A 171 -27.45 -62.60 15.70
N ILE A 172 -28.68 -62.26 16.07
CA ILE A 172 -29.11 -62.15 17.48
C ILE A 172 -29.21 -63.54 18.13
N ALA A 173 -29.65 -64.54 17.39
CA ALA A 173 -29.72 -65.93 17.86
C ALA A 173 -28.32 -66.58 17.99
N ARG A 174 -27.31 -66.05 17.29
CA ARG A 174 -25.94 -66.52 17.41
C ARG A 174 -25.41 -66.27 18.82
N PRO A 175 -24.97 -67.32 19.54
CA PRO A 175 -24.32 -67.14 20.84
C PRO A 175 -23.09 -66.24 20.69
N LEU A 176 -22.92 -65.30 21.63
CA LEU A 176 -21.75 -64.42 21.66
C LEU A 176 -20.45 -65.26 21.65
N GLU A 177 -19.65 -65.10 20.59
CA GLU A 177 -18.33 -65.71 20.51
C GLU A 177 -17.34 -64.90 21.35
N ILE A 178 -17.43 -65.08 22.67
CA ILE A 178 -16.61 -64.39 23.68
C ILE A 178 -15.12 -64.52 23.35
N ASN A 179 -14.67 -65.68 22.85
CA ASN A 179 -13.28 -65.91 22.50
C ASN A 179 -12.80 -65.07 21.30
N GLU A 180 -13.62 -64.92 20.26
CA GLU A 180 -13.24 -64.11 19.09
C GLU A 180 -13.30 -62.61 19.43
N THR A 181 -14.31 -62.19 20.19
CA THR A 181 -14.39 -60.81 20.68
C THR A 181 -13.21 -60.45 21.59
N GLU A 182 -12.79 -61.36 22.48
CA GLU A 182 -11.59 -61.19 23.31
C GLU A 182 -10.32 -61.09 22.45
N LYS A 183 -10.18 -61.94 21.43
CA LYS A 183 -9.04 -61.91 20.51
C LYS A 183 -8.96 -60.59 19.75
N VAL A 184 -10.06 -60.11 19.17
CA VAL A 184 -10.13 -58.80 18.50
C VAL A 184 -9.78 -57.68 19.48
N MET A 185 -10.29 -57.74 20.71
CA MET A 185 -9.98 -56.75 21.74
C MET A 185 -8.50 -56.75 22.12
N ARG A 186 -7.86 -57.92 22.23
CA ARG A 186 -6.41 -58.05 22.47
C ARG A 186 -5.59 -57.47 21.31
N ILE A 187 -6.02 -57.67 20.07
CA ILE A 187 -5.36 -57.07 18.89
C ILE A 187 -5.48 -55.55 18.95
N ALA A 188 -6.68 -55.01 19.21
CA ALA A 188 -6.90 -53.57 19.31
C ALA A 188 -6.06 -52.94 20.44
N ILE A 189 -5.96 -53.59 21.60
CA ILE A 189 -5.08 -53.13 22.70
C ILE A 189 -3.63 -53.08 22.23
N LYS A 190 -3.14 -54.12 21.55
CA LYS A 190 -1.76 -54.17 21.05
C LYS A 190 -1.47 -53.08 20.02
N GLU A 191 -2.42 -52.80 19.14
CA GLU A 191 -2.32 -51.73 18.16
C GLU A 191 -2.25 -50.34 18.83
N ILE A 192 -3.13 -50.08 19.80
CA ILE A 192 -3.11 -48.84 20.58
C ILE A 192 -1.79 -48.69 21.34
N LEU A 193 -1.29 -49.75 22.00
CA LEU A 193 0.00 -49.70 22.69
C LEU A 193 1.16 -49.39 21.74
N THR A 194 1.13 -49.94 20.53
CA THR A 194 2.13 -49.64 19.49
C THR A 194 2.04 -48.18 19.05
N GLN A 195 0.82 -47.65 18.91
CA GLN A 195 0.60 -46.26 18.55
C GLN A 195 1.08 -45.30 19.66
N VAL A 196 0.80 -45.63 20.93
CA VAL A 196 1.30 -44.88 22.10
C VAL A 196 2.82 -44.85 22.11
N GLN A 197 3.48 -45.99 21.84
CA GLN A 197 4.94 -46.04 21.79
C GLN A 197 5.50 -45.18 20.67
N LYS A 198 4.93 -45.26 19.45
CA LYS A 198 5.33 -44.39 18.33
C LYS A 198 5.19 -42.90 18.68
N THR A 199 4.07 -42.51 19.28
CA THR A 199 3.85 -41.12 19.72
C THR A 199 4.86 -40.68 20.77
N LYS A 200 5.25 -41.59 21.69
CA LYS A 200 6.29 -41.31 22.69
C LYS A 200 7.67 -41.10 22.05
N ASP A 201 8.02 -41.90 21.05
CA ASP A 201 9.29 -41.76 20.33
C ASP A 201 9.34 -40.44 19.52
N LEU A 202 8.22 -40.09 18.88
CA LEU A 202 8.04 -38.78 18.22
C LEU A 202 8.21 -37.62 19.20
N LEU A 203 7.64 -37.72 20.40
CA LEU A 203 7.77 -36.68 21.44
C LEU A 203 9.22 -36.52 21.89
N ASN A 204 9.95 -37.61 22.08
CA ASN A 204 11.37 -37.56 22.46
C ASN A 204 12.22 -36.90 21.36
N ASN A 205 11.93 -37.18 20.08
CA ASN A 205 12.63 -36.54 18.97
C ASN A 205 12.36 -35.03 18.94
N VAL A 206 11.11 -34.60 19.15
CA VAL A 206 10.76 -33.18 19.22
C VAL A 206 11.50 -32.49 20.38
N ALA A 207 11.59 -33.12 21.55
CA ALA A 207 12.33 -32.56 22.69
C ALA A 207 13.83 -32.38 22.39
N SER A 208 14.43 -33.34 21.68
CA SER A 208 15.82 -33.22 21.22
C SER A 208 16.00 -32.10 20.18
N ASP A 209 15.07 -32.00 19.23
CA ASP A 209 15.11 -30.94 18.20
C ASP A 209 14.91 -29.55 18.82
N GLU A 210 14.02 -29.41 19.79
CA GLU A 210 13.81 -28.19 20.56
C GLU A 210 15.09 -27.75 21.28
N ALA A 211 15.74 -28.66 22.02
CA ALA A 211 17.00 -28.36 22.70
C ALA A 211 18.12 -27.94 21.73
N ASN A 212 18.20 -28.60 20.56
CA ASN A 212 19.17 -28.25 19.51
C ASN A 212 18.88 -26.88 18.89
N LEU A 213 17.62 -26.54 18.68
CA LEU A 213 17.22 -25.23 18.15
C LEU A 213 17.46 -24.13 19.16
N GLU A 214 17.17 -24.36 20.44
CA GLU A 214 17.42 -23.39 21.51
C GLU A 214 18.92 -23.07 21.62
N ALA A 215 19.79 -24.09 21.57
CA ALA A 215 21.24 -23.90 21.56
C ALA A 215 21.72 -23.08 20.34
N LYS A 216 21.13 -23.30 19.17
CA LYS A 216 21.43 -22.50 17.96
C LYS A 216 20.94 -21.06 18.10
N ILE A 217 19.74 -20.86 18.65
CA ILE A 217 19.18 -19.53 18.89
C ILE A 217 20.07 -18.75 19.85
N GLU A 218 20.52 -19.35 20.96
CA GLU A 218 21.39 -18.66 21.90
C GLU A 218 22.77 -18.34 21.32
N LYS A 219 23.36 -19.25 20.55
CA LYS A 219 24.59 -18.94 19.82
C LYS A 219 24.41 -17.74 18.87
N ARG A 220 23.28 -17.67 18.15
CA ARG A 220 22.98 -16.55 17.25
C ARG A 220 22.71 -15.25 17.99
N LYS A 221 22.04 -15.28 19.15
CA LYS A 221 21.82 -14.10 19.99
C LYS A 221 23.15 -13.51 20.48
N LEU A 222 24.07 -14.35 20.94
CA LEU A 222 25.41 -13.91 21.38
C LEU A 222 26.23 -13.33 20.22
N GLU A 223 26.18 -13.96 19.03
CA GLU A 223 26.83 -13.42 17.82
C GLU A 223 26.25 -12.05 17.44
N LEU A 224 24.92 -11.92 17.49
CA LEU A 224 24.21 -10.67 17.19
C LEU A 224 24.60 -9.57 18.17
N GLU A 225 24.60 -9.85 19.47
CA GLU A 225 24.98 -8.88 20.51
C GLU A 225 26.43 -8.41 20.32
N ARG A 226 27.36 -9.32 20.00
CA ARG A 226 28.75 -8.96 19.71
C ARG A 226 28.86 -8.04 18.50
N ASN A 227 28.11 -8.35 17.43
CA ASN A 227 28.11 -7.53 16.22
C ASN A 227 27.45 -6.16 16.43
N GLN A 228 26.38 -6.10 17.23
CA GLN A 228 25.75 -4.83 17.63
C GLN A 228 26.73 -3.95 18.41
N LYS A 229 27.42 -4.50 19.42
CA LYS A 229 28.46 -3.76 20.15
C LYS A 229 29.60 -3.27 19.24
N ARG A 230 30.01 -4.11 18.28
CA ARG A 230 31.02 -3.73 17.28
C ARG A 230 30.52 -2.59 16.39
N LEU A 231 29.26 -2.65 15.93
CA LEU A 231 28.64 -1.61 15.12
C LEU A 231 28.55 -0.30 15.89
N GLU A 232 28.09 -0.34 17.14
CA GLU A 232 27.99 0.84 18.01
C GLU A 232 29.37 1.49 18.21
N THR A 233 30.41 0.67 18.43
CA THR A 233 31.80 1.16 18.51
C THR A 233 32.20 1.83 17.20
N LEU A 234 31.97 1.19 16.05
CA LEU A 234 32.29 1.75 14.73
C LEU A 234 31.54 3.05 14.45
N GLN A 235 30.26 3.15 14.84
CA GLN A 235 29.45 4.36 14.68
C GLN A 235 29.90 5.50 15.60
N SER A 236 30.42 5.18 16.78
CA SER A 236 30.94 6.19 17.72
C SER A 236 32.26 6.80 17.23
N VAL A 237 33.02 6.10 16.39
CA VAL A 237 34.29 6.60 15.85
C VAL A 237 34.03 7.41 14.59
N ARG A 238 34.39 8.69 14.64
CA ARG A 238 34.44 9.56 13.46
C ARG A 238 35.49 9.03 12.47
N PRO A 239 35.15 8.81 11.19
CA PRO A 239 36.13 8.34 10.21
C PRO A 239 37.31 9.32 10.05
N CYS A 240 38.54 8.82 10.00
CA CYS A 240 39.75 9.65 10.01
C CYS A 240 39.85 10.65 8.84
N PHE A 241 39.22 10.35 7.71
CA PHE A 241 39.22 11.21 6.52
C PHE A 241 38.13 12.30 6.54
N MET A 242 37.22 12.29 7.53
CA MET A 242 36.15 13.29 7.61
C MET A 242 36.71 14.71 7.78
N ASP A 243 37.78 14.85 8.56
CA ASP A 243 38.40 16.16 8.79
C ASP A 243 39.04 16.72 7.51
N GLU A 244 39.64 15.84 6.69
CA GLU A 244 40.19 16.22 5.38
C GLU A 244 39.09 16.56 4.37
N TYR A 245 37.97 15.81 4.40
CA TYR A 245 36.79 16.08 3.59
C TYR A 245 36.19 17.45 3.91
N GLU A 246 35.87 17.73 5.18
CA GLU A 246 35.29 19.01 5.62
C GLU A 246 36.20 20.19 5.26
N LYS A 247 37.53 20.03 5.43
CA LYS A 247 38.50 21.06 5.02
C LYS A 247 38.49 21.30 3.50
N THR A 248 38.35 20.24 2.72
CA THR A 248 38.31 20.34 1.25
C THR A 248 37.00 20.97 0.78
N GLU A 249 35.89 20.66 1.46
CA GLU A 249 34.58 21.27 1.22
C GLU A 249 34.59 22.78 1.51
N GLU A 250 35.18 23.19 2.64
CA GLU A 250 35.35 24.62 2.95
C GLU A 250 36.20 25.35 1.92
N GLU A 251 37.26 24.71 1.41
CA GLU A 251 38.09 25.31 0.36
C GLU A 251 37.32 25.41 -0.95
N LEU A 252 36.56 24.38 -1.32
CA LEU A 252 35.70 24.40 -2.50
C LEU A 252 34.69 25.54 -2.44
N GLN A 253 34.06 25.76 -1.28
CA GLN A 253 33.12 26.86 -1.06
C GLN A 253 33.78 28.22 -1.33
N LYS A 254 34.98 28.45 -0.78
CA LYS A 254 35.74 29.70 -1.01
C LYS A 254 36.10 29.89 -2.47
N GLN A 255 36.53 28.83 -3.15
CA GLN A 255 36.85 28.89 -4.58
C GLN A 255 35.61 29.19 -5.43
N TYR A 256 34.45 28.64 -5.05
CA TYR A 256 33.19 28.92 -5.73
C TYR A 256 32.75 30.37 -5.58
N ASP A 257 32.91 30.97 -4.38
CA ASP A 257 32.62 32.39 -4.17
C ASP A 257 33.50 33.29 -5.05
N ILE A 258 34.81 33.00 -5.12
CA ILE A 258 35.75 33.73 -6.00
C ILE A 258 35.38 33.54 -7.47
N TYR A 259 34.99 32.32 -7.86
CA TYR A 259 34.56 32.04 -9.22
C TYR A 259 33.32 32.88 -9.59
N LEU A 260 32.32 32.95 -8.72
CA LEU A 260 31.10 33.74 -8.97
C LEU A 260 31.41 35.22 -9.16
N GLU A 261 32.28 35.81 -8.32
CA GLU A 261 32.69 37.21 -8.45
C GLU A 261 33.41 37.45 -9.79
N LYS A 262 34.35 36.56 -10.15
CA LYS A 262 35.06 36.65 -11.44
C LYS A 262 34.13 36.47 -12.62
N PHE A 263 33.18 35.55 -12.54
CA PHE A 263 32.19 35.30 -13.57
C PHE A 263 31.31 36.53 -13.78
N GLN A 264 30.79 37.13 -12.70
CA GLN A 264 30.00 38.36 -12.78
C GLN A 264 30.80 39.51 -13.41
N ASN A 265 32.06 39.70 -12.99
CA ASN A 265 32.93 40.72 -13.56
C ASN A 265 33.21 40.48 -15.04
N LEU A 266 33.44 39.22 -15.44
CA LEU A 266 33.66 38.85 -16.83
C LEU A 266 32.42 39.16 -17.68
N THR A 267 31.24 38.68 -17.27
CA THR A 267 29.98 38.94 -17.97
C THR A 267 29.72 40.44 -18.13
N TYR A 268 30.02 41.24 -17.10
CA TYR A 268 29.87 42.69 -17.17
C TYR A 268 30.83 43.34 -18.18
N LEU A 269 32.09 42.88 -18.21
CA LEU A 269 33.10 43.39 -19.15
C LEU A 269 32.79 42.97 -20.59
N GLU A 270 32.34 41.73 -20.80
CA GLU A 270 31.88 41.23 -22.09
C GLU A 270 30.71 42.08 -22.60
N GLN A 271 29.70 42.35 -21.77
CA GLN A 271 28.58 43.21 -22.13
C GLN A 271 29.03 44.63 -22.50
N GLN A 272 29.95 45.25 -21.76
CA GLN A 272 30.47 46.57 -22.11
C GLN A 272 31.25 46.58 -23.43
N LEU A 273 31.97 45.49 -23.72
CA LEU A 273 32.72 45.35 -24.95
C LEU A 273 31.77 45.20 -26.14
N GLU A 274 30.71 44.39 -26.02
CA GLU A 274 29.64 44.29 -27.01
C GLU A 274 28.95 45.65 -27.26
N GLU A 275 28.65 46.40 -26.20
CA GLU A 275 28.06 47.74 -26.28
C GLU A 275 28.98 48.72 -27.04
N TYR A 276 30.28 48.70 -26.74
CA TYR A 276 31.28 49.53 -27.44
C TYR A 276 31.37 49.17 -28.92
N HIS A 277 31.44 47.88 -29.25
CA HIS A 277 31.47 47.40 -30.62
C HIS A 277 30.20 47.82 -31.38
N ARG A 278 29.03 47.76 -30.74
CA ARG A 278 27.77 48.22 -31.33
C ARG A 278 27.77 49.73 -31.61
N MET A 279 28.21 50.54 -30.64
CA MET A 279 28.31 51.99 -30.82
C MET A 279 29.31 52.40 -31.92
N GLU A 280 30.44 51.70 -32.03
CA GLU A 280 31.42 51.96 -33.08
C GLU A 280 30.88 51.58 -34.46
N GLN A 281 30.13 50.46 -34.53
CA GLN A 281 29.45 50.04 -35.75
C GLN A 281 28.37 51.05 -36.19
N GLU A 282 27.53 51.53 -35.27
CA GLU A 282 26.54 52.58 -35.54
C GLU A 282 27.21 53.86 -36.06
N ARG A 283 28.31 54.30 -35.44
CA ARG A 283 29.09 55.45 -35.90
C ARG A 283 29.69 55.26 -37.29
N PHE A 284 30.20 54.07 -37.56
CA PHE A 284 30.75 53.73 -38.87
C PHE A 284 29.64 53.76 -39.95
N GLU A 285 28.46 53.23 -39.63
CA GLU A 285 27.29 53.27 -40.51
C GLU A 285 26.77 54.70 -40.73
N GLU A 286 26.71 55.53 -39.68
CA GLU A 286 26.39 56.96 -39.79
C GLU A 286 27.40 57.72 -40.66
N ALA A 287 28.71 57.47 -40.48
CA ALA A 287 29.77 58.05 -41.30
C ALA A 287 29.67 57.59 -42.78
N LYS A 288 29.38 56.31 -43.01
CA LYS A 288 29.13 55.76 -44.35
C LYS A 288 27.89 56.39 -45.00
N ASN A 289 26.80 56.55 -44.25
CA ASN A 289 25.56 57.17 -44.70
C ASN A 289 25.77 58.65 -45.06
N THR A 290 26.47 59.41 -44.22
CA THR A 290 26.79 60.83 -44.48
C THR A 290 27.71 61.00 -45.70
N LEU A 291 28.74 60.15 -45.84
CA LEU A 291 29.62 60.14 -47.01
C LEU A 291 28.83 59.83 -48.28
N CYS A 292 27.93 58.84 -48.25
CA CYS A 292 27.04 58.50 -49.36
C CYS A 292 26.14 59.69 -49.75
N LEU A 293 25.56 60.39 -48.78
CA LEU A 293 24.75 61.59 -49.02
C LEU A 293 25.58 62.71 -49.68
N ILE A 294 26.80 62.97 -49.21
CA ILE A 294 27.71 63.97 -49.81
C ILE A 294 28.09 63.57 -51.24
N GLN A 295 28.44 62.29 -51.46
CA GLN A 295 28.78 61.78 -52.78
C GLN A 295 27.61 61.89 -53.76
N ASN A 296 26.39 61.59 -53.31
CA ASN A 296 25.19 61.73 -54.14
C ASN A 296 24.88 63.19 -54.46
N LYS A 297 25.03 64.11 -53.50
CA LYS A 297 24.91 65.56 -53.75
C LYS A 297 25.94 66.07 -54.76
N LEU A 298 27.21 65.66 -54.63
CA LEU A 298 28.26 66.02 -55.59
C LEU A 298 27.96 65.48 -56.99
N LYS A 299 27.51 64.23 -57.12
CA LYS A 299 27.07 63.65 -58.41
C LYS A 299 25.89 64.43 -59.01
N GLU A 300 24.95 64.89 -58.19
CA GLU A 300 23.83 65.73 -58.64
C GLU A 300 24.31 67.13 -59.10
N GLU A 301 25.24 67.75 -58.37
CA GLU A 301 25.84 69.05 -58.73
C GLU A 301 26.69 68.95 -60.00
N GLU A 302 27.49 67.90 -60.16
CA GLU A 302 28.22 67.62 -61.40
C GLU A 302 27.26 67.45 -62.58
N LYS A 303 26.17 66.71 -62.40
CA LYS A 303 25.13 66.52 -63.42
C LYS A 303 24.42 67.84 -63.77
N ARG A 304 24.30 68.77 -62.81
CA ARG A 304 23.81 70.14 -63.04
C ARG A 304 24.81 71.00 -63.80
N LEU A 305 26.10 70.96 -63.43
CA LEU A 305 27.19 71.67 -64.09
C LEU A 305 27.41 71.16 -65.53
N LEU A 306 27.29 69.85 -65.77
CA LEU A 306 27.33 69.27 -67.11
C LEU A 306 26.16 69.73 -67.99
N LYS A 307 25.04 70.17 -67.38
CA LYS A 307 23.88 70.76 -68.06
C LYS A 307 24.03 72.27 -68.33
N SER A 308 24.97 72.97 -67.68
CA SER A 308 25.28 74.41 -67.92
C SER A 308 26.69 74.56 -68.49
N GLY A 309 26.82 74.59 -69.81
CA GLY A 309 28.11 74.41 -70.50
C GLY A 309 29.16 75.53 -70.36
N ARG A 310 30.45 75.12 -70.34
CA ARG A 310 31.62 75.70 -71.04
C ARG A 310 32.86 74.77 -70.92
N ARG A 311 33.65 74.66 -71.99
CA ARG A 311 35.00 74.02 -72.12
C ARG A 311 35.98 75.08 -72.71
N PRO A 312 37.32 74.90 -72.86
CA PRO A 312 38.29 73.86 -72.40
C PRO A 312 39.62 74.45 -71.79
N GLY A 313 40.60 73.62 -71.38
CA GLY A 313 41.98 74.06 -71.05
C GLY A 313 42.93 72.92 -70.62
N LYS A 314 44.25 73.04 -70.90
CA LYS A 314 45.22 71.94 -71.11
C LYS A 314 46.52 72.13 -70.27
N ARG A 315 47.20 71.00 -69.95
CA ARG A 315 48.61 70.78 -69.43
C ARG A 315 48.79 70.67 -67.90
N ILE A 316 49.74 69.91 -67.32
CA ILE A 316 50.56 68.69 -67.59
C ILE A 316 51.52 68.53 -66.36
N VAL A 317 52.03 67.30 -66.09
CA VAL A 317 53.10 66.84 -65.13
C VAL A 317 52.62 66.42 -63.71
N GLY A 318 52.97 65.27 -63.12
CA GLY A 318 53.79 64.13 -63.57
C GLY A 318 54.07 63.07 -62.46
N MET A 319 54.32 61.83 -62.92
CA MET A 319 55.08 60.67 -62.38
C MET A 319 55.10 60.28 -60.89
N MET A 320 54.64 59.06 -60.60
CA MET A 320 55.45 57.83 -60.40
C MET A 320 54.49 56.62 -60.45
N GLN A 321 54.54 55.78 -61.50
CA GLN A 321 55.22 54.46 -61.53
C GLN A 321 54.79 53.58 -60.34
N GLY A 322 54.00 52.52 -60.48
CA GLY A 322 53.93 51.54 -61.58
C GLY A 322 54.66 50.29 -61.14
N GLY A 323 53.97 49.43 -60.37
CA GLY A 323 54.47 48.18 -59.81
C GLY A 323 53.31 47.34 -59.28
N ASP A 324 52.81 46.47 -60.15
CA ASP A 324 52.51 45.06 -59.89
C ASP A 324 51.72 44.66 -58.63
N SER A 325 50.45 44.30 -58.82
CA SER A 325 49.96 42.97 -58.41
C SER A 325 48.61 42.72 -59.10
N ASP A 326 48.62 41.70 -59.95
CA ASP A 326 47.47 41.00 -60.52
C ASP A 326 46.46 40.54 -59.45
N ASP A 327 45.19 40.43 -59.89
CA ASP A 327 44.25 39.31 -59.74
C ASP A 327 44.11 38.63 -58.37
N ASN A 328 42.98 38.08 -57.95
CA ASN A 328 41.59 37.96 -58.36
C ASN A 328 40.92 37.30 -57.12
N GLU A 329 39.59 37.39 -57.03
CA GLU A 329 38.75 36.49 -56.22
C GLU A 329 38.90 36.65 -54.68
N ASP A 330 37.88 36.59 -53.84
CA ASP A 330 36.50 36.20 -54.02
C ASP A 330 35.65 36.88 -52.94
N SER A 331 34.37 37.05 -53.24
CA SER A 331 33.40 37.55 -52.26
C SER A 331 33.01 36.41 -51.33
N GLU A 332 33.59 36.35 -50.13
CA GLU A 332 33.08 35.43 -49.10
C GLU A 332 31.94 36.09 -48.32
N GLU A 333 30.75 35.79 -48.85
CA GLU A 333 29.44 35.79 -48.21
C GLU A 333 29.51 35.01 -46.89
N SER A 334 29.34 35.69 -45.75
CA SER A 334 29.21 35.01 -44.46
C SER A 334 27.79 34.45 -44.34
N GLU A 335 27.58 33.21 -44.78
CA GLU A 335 26.41 32.42 -44.43
C GLU A 335 26.44 32.16 -42.91
N ILE A 336 25.58 32.88 -42.19
CA ILE A 336 25.14 32.51 -40.84
C ILE A 336 24.10 31.40 -41.05
N ASP A 337 24.51 30.17 -40.74
CA ASP A 337 23.62 29.02 -40.70
C ASP A 337 22.80 29.09 -39.40
N MET A 338 21.53 29.46 -39.55
CA MET A 338 20.52 29.37 -38.50
C MET A 338 19.93 27.97 -38.61
N GLU A 339 20.52 26.99 -37.91
CA GLU A 339 19.88 25.69 -37.75
C GLU A 339 18.58 25.89 -36.94
N ASP A 340 17.48 25.69 -37.66
CA ASP A 340 16.11 25.66 -37.19
C ASP A 340 15.94 24.68 -36.02
N GLY A 341 15.15 25.10 -35.05
CA GLY A 341 14.63 24.22 -34.02
C GLY A 341 13.63 23.25 -34.61
N ASP A 342 13.72 21.99 -34.16
CA ASP A 342 12.62 21.04 -34.02
C ASP A 342 13.12 19.91 -33.09
N GLU A 343 13.05 20.13 -31.77
CA GLU A 343 13.03 19.03 -30.80
C GLU A 343 11.59 18.94 -30.28
N GLU A 344 10.79 18.10 -30.93
CA GLU A 344 9.54 17.61 -30.35
C GLU A 344 9.88 16.68 -29.18
N GLU A 345 9.40 17.05 -27.99
CA GLU A 345 9.36 16.18 -26.82
C GLU A 345 8.39 15.01 -27.07
N GLU A 346 8.92 13.79 -27.21
CA GLU A 346 8.19 12.56 -26.87
C GLU A 346 8.75 12.00 -25.56
N ASP A 347 8.07 12.36 -24.47
CA ASP A 347 8.12 11.66 -23.19
C ASP A 347 7.57 10.24 -23.35
N ASP A 348 8.45 9.24 -23.51
CA ASP A 348 8.11 7.83 -23.32
C ASP A 348 8.80 7.31 -22.05
N LEU A 349 8.23 7.67 -20.90
CA LEU A 349 8.58 7.10 -19.60
C LEU A 349 7.99 5.69 -19.49
N GLU A 350 8.69 4.68 -20.02
CA GLU A 350 8.50 3.31 -19.58
C GLU A 350 9.09 3.13 -18.17
N ASP A 351 8.18 3.18 -17.20
CA ASP A 351 8.34 2.91 -15.77
C ASP A 351 8.95 1.51 -15.54
N GLU A 352 10.29 1.43 -15.45
CA GLU A 352 11.01 0.22 -15.00
C GLU A 352 10.81 0.04 -13.48
N SER A 353 9.59 -0.33 -13.11
CA SER A 353 9.24 -0.73 -11.75
C SER A 353 9.95 -2.05 -11.41
N ILE A 354 11.04 -1.94 -10.64
CA ILE A 354 11.75 -3.08 -10.07
C ILE A 354 10.84 -3.76 -9.01
N SER A 355 10.01 -4.68 -9.46
CA SER A 355 9.17 -5.50 -8.59
C SER A 355 10.01 -6.60 -7.95
N LEU A 356 10.56 -6.29 -6.77
CA LEU A 356 11.13 -7.29 -5.86
C LEU A 356 10.00 -8.20 -5.34
N SER A 357 9.69 -9.22 -6.13
CA SER A 357 8.82 -10.32 -5.74
C SER A 357 9.57 -11.22 -4.74
N PRO A 358 8.98 -11.57 -3.59
CA PRO A 358 9.58 -12.52 -2.67
C PRO A 358 9.51 -13.92 -3.30
N SER A 359 10.68 -14.47 -3.64
CA SER A 359 10.84 -15.81 -4.15
C SER A 359 10.31 -16.82 -3.13
N LYS A 360 9.29 -17.60 -3.53
CA LYS A 360 8.79 -18.75 -2.80
C LYS A 360 9.92 -19.79 -2.65
N PRO A 361 10.06 -20.46 -1.48
CA PRO A 361 11.06 -21.50 -1.32
C PRO A 361 10.63 -22.74 -2.11
N ASN A 362 11.34 -23.03 -3.19
CA ASN A 362 11.14 -24.24 -3.96
C ASN A 362 11.80 -25.41 -3.21
N ARG A 363 10.98 -26.19 -2.48
CA ARG A 363 11.41 -27.39 -1.76
C ARG A 363 11.72 -28.50 -2.76
N ARG A 364 12.93 -28.51 -3.33
CA ARG A 364 13.49 -29.69 -4.00
C ARG A 364 14.04 -30.64 -2.94
N VAL A 365 13.35 -31.77 -2.79
CA VAL A 365 13.83 -32.96 -2.08
C VAL A 365 15.09 -33.44 -2.81
N ARG A 366 16.26 -33.28 -2.19
CA ARG A 366 17.50 -33.90 -2.66
C ARG A 366 17.68 -35.21 -1.90
N LYS A 367 17.64 -36.34 -2.62
CA LYS A 367 18.06 -37.65 -2.10
C LYS A 367 19.54 -37.57 -1.68
N PRO A 368 19.97 -38.26 -0.61
CA PRO A 368 21.38 -38.37 -0.29
C PRO A 368 22.04 -39.39 -1.24
N GLU A 369 23.10 -38.97 -1.93
CA GLU A 369 24.08 -39.87 -2.53
C GLU A 369 25.18 -40.20 -1.51
N PRO A 370 25.82 -41.37 -1.59
CA PRO A 370 26.75 -41.86 -0.59
C PRO A 370 28.08 -41.11 -0.68
N LEU A 371 28.69 -40.87 0.49
CA LEU A 371 30.04 -40.32 0.59
C LEU A 371 31.04 -41.43 0.27
N ASP A 372 31.77 -41.26 -0.83
CA ASP A 372 33.00 -42.03 -1.07
C ASP A 372 34.10 -41.52 -0.12
N GLU A 373 34.73 -42.50 0.53
CA GLU A 373 35.94 -42.36 1.31
C GLU A 373 37.06 -41.77 0.44
N SER A 374 37.74 -40.74 0.93
CA SER A 374 39.09 -40.43 0.47
C SER A 374 39.91 -39.92 1.64
N ASP A 375 40.84 -40.77 2.04
CA ASP A 375 42.09 -40.42 2.69
C ASP A 375 42.67 -39.12 2.11
N ASN A 376 43.22 -38.29 3.00
CA ASN A 376 44.55 -37.73 2.79
C ASN A 376 45.11 -37.20 4.10
N ASP A 377 46.17 -37.88 4.53
CA ASP A 377 47.28 -37.35 5.32
C ASP A 377 47.78 -36.02 4.73
N PHE A 378 47.91 -34.99 5.56
CA PHE A 378 49.15 -34.21 5.79
C PHE A 378 48.93 -33.12 6.85
#